data_AF-A0AAW2NPT1-F1
#
_entry.id   AF-A0AAW2NPT1-F1
#
_cell.length_a   1.000
_cell.length_b   1.000
_cell.length_c   1.000
_cell.angle_alpha   90.00
_cell.angle_beta   90.00
_cell.angle_gamma   90.00
#
_symmetry.space_group_name_H-M   'P 1'
#
loop_
_entity.id
_entity.type
_entity.pdbx_description
1 polymer ?
#
loop_
_entity_poly.entity_id
_entity_poly.type
_entity_poly.pdbx_seq_one_letter_code
_entity_poly.pdbx_strand_id
1 'polypeptide(L)'
;MEHLIVHLPYEARVGGPVQYRWMYPLERFLHTLKKKVKNKAAVEASICEAYIVEEISTFATHYFELDVVCKRRRPGRNDDGLNNESV
;
A
#
# COMPACT_ATOMS: atom_id res chain seq x y z
N MET A 1 19.11 -10.63 26.52
CA MET A 1 18.70 -9.27 26.14
C MET A 1 17.70 -8.81 27.19
N GLU A 2 18.17 -8.11 28.21
CA GLU A 2 17.35 -7.67 29.34
C GLU A 2 17.16 -6.16 29.21
N HIS A 3 16.16 -5.75 28.42
CA HIS A 3 15.73 -4.35 28.45
C HIS A 3 14.87 -4.17 29.70
N LEU A 4 15.42 -3.55 30.75
CA LEU A 4 14.59 -3.01 31.83
C LEU A 4 13.51 -2.13 31.19
N ILE A 5 12.25 -2.37 31.56
CA ILE A 5 11.04 -1.70 31.03
C ILE A 5 11.19 -0.16 31.02
N VAL A 6 12.04 0.37 31.90
CA VAL A 6 12.42 1.79 32.00
C VAL A 6 13.09 2.35 30.73
N HIS A 7 13.80 1.55 29.94
CA HIS A 7 14.48 2.00 28.72
C HIS A 7 13.59 2.01 27.48
N LEU A 8 12.46 1.28 27.50
CA LEU A 8 11.54 1.16 26.37
C LEU A 8 11.00 2.51 25.87
N PRO A 9 10.59 3.47 26.74
CA PRO A 9 10.12 4.79 26.30
C PRO A 9 11.22 5.63 25.63
N TYR A 10 12.45 5.52 26.14
CA TYR A 10 13.59 6.23 25.57
C TYR A 10 13.98 5.66 24.20
N GLU A 11 14.03 4.34 24.07
CA GLU A 11 14.29 3.66 22.81
C GLU A 11 13.19 3.87 21.77
N ALA A 12 11.92 3.95 22.19
CA ALA A 12 10.81 4.31 21.32
C ALA A 12 10.89 5.77 20.85
N ARG A 13 11.28 6.69 21.74
CA ARG A 13 11.47 8.11 21.40
C ARG A 13 12.63 8.33 20.43
N VAL A 14 13.76 7.62 20.64
CA VAL A 14 14.95 7.72 19.76
C VAL A 14 14.72 6.98 18.44
N GLY A 15 14.09 5.81 18.48
CA GLY A 15 13.91 4.94 17.32
C GLY A 15 12.75 5.33 16.40
N GLY A 16 11.89 6.26 16.83
CA GLY A 16 10.71 6.67 16.05
C GLY A 16 9.69 5.52 15.87
N PRO A 17 8.74 5.66 14.94
CA PRO A 17 7.72 4.65 14.70
C PRO A 17 8.35 3.28 14.35
N VAL A 18 7.98 2.24 15.10
CA VAL A 18 8.48 0.86 14.93
C VAL A 18 8.36 0.38 13.48
N GLN A 19 7.35 0.87 12.75
CA GLN A 19 7.09 0.53 11.36
C GLN A 19 8.29 0.80 10.45
N TYR A 20 9.07 1.87 10.67
CA TYR A 20 10.24 2.19 9.86
C TYR A 20 11.54 1.52 10.34
N ARG A 21 11.52 0.86 11.50
CA ARG A 21 12.65 0.05 12.01
C ARG A 21 12.69 -1.34 11.40
N TRP A 22 11.58 -1.80 10.85
CA TRP A 22 11.48 -3.11 10.21
C TRP A 22 11.62 -2.95 8.70
N MET A 23 12.33 -3.84 8.04
CA MET A 23 12.47 -3.82 6.57
C MET A 23 11.15 -4.09 5.83
N TYR A 24 10.14 -4.58 6.55
CA TYR A 24 8.89 -5.06 5.98
C TYR A 24 8.16 -4.04 5.07
N PRO A 25 8.01 -2.73 5.40
CA PRO A 25 7.36 -1.79 4.50
C PRO A 25 8.13 -1.58 3.19
N LEU A 26 9.47 -1.55 3.25
CA LEU A 26 10.33 -1.41 2.09
C LEU A 26 10.22 -2.65 1.18
N GLU A 27 10.28 -3.85 1.77
CA GLU A 27 10.12 -5.11 1.05
C GLU A 27 8.74 -5.22 0.37
N ARG A 28 7.67 -4.81 1.05
CA ARG A 28 6.32 -4.80 0.50
C ARG A 28 6.16 -3.83 -0.68
N PHE A 29 6.82 -2.67 -0.59
CA PHE A 29 6.88 -1.72 -1.69
C PHE A 29 7.62 -2.30 -2.90
N LEU A 30 8.82 -2.87 -2.69
CA LEU A 30 9.60 -3.50 -3.74
C LEU A 30 8.87 -4.69 -4.39
N HIS A 31 8.14 -5.49 -3.61
CA HIS A 31 7.29 -6.56 -4.13
C HIS A 31 6.21 -6.04 -5.08
N THR A 32 5.60 -4.89 -4.74
CA THR A 32 4.60 -4.24 -5.60
C THR A 32 5.23 -3.74 -6.90
N LEU A 33 6.39 -3.09 -6.83
CA LEU A 33 7.11 -2.64 -8.02
C LEU A 33 7.51 -3.82 -8.92
N LYS A 34 8.00 -4.92 -8.34
CA LYS A 34 8.36 -6.13 -9.08
C LYS A 34 7.19 -6.71 -9.87
N LYS A 35 5.95 -6.59 -9.37
CA LYS A 35 4.73 -7.00 -10.10
C LYS A 35 4.40 -6.08 -11.28
N LYS A 36 4.80 -4.81 -11.23
CA LYS A 36 4.62 -3.83 -12.32
C LYS A 36 5.57 -4.05 -13.49
N VAL A 37 6.72 -4.69 -13.27
CA VAL A 37 7.70 -5.03 -14.32
C VAL A 37 7.16 -6.15 -15.22
N LYS A 38 6.58 -5.77 -16.37
CA LYS A 38 6.14 -6.68 -17.44
C LYS A 38 7.24 -6.88 -18.48
N ASN A 39 7.99 -5.83 -18.78
CA ASN A 39 9.15 -5.90 -19.67
C ASN A 39 10.46 -5.81 -18.87
N LYS A 40 11.19 -6.92 -18.77
CA LYS A 40 12.49 -6.97 -18.07
C LYS A 40 13.63 -6.28 -18.82
N ALA A 41 13.50 -6.08 -20.14
CA ALA A 41 14.50 -5.35 -20.92
C ALA A 41 14.42 -3.82 -20.68
N ALA A 42 13.28 -3.32 -20.19
CA ALA A 42 13.04 -1.91 -19.91
C ALA A 42 12.24 -1.76 -18.60
N VAL A 43 12.89 -2.05 -17.47
CA VAL A 43 12.26 -2.14 -16.15
C VAL A 43 11.62 -0.82 -15.71
N GLU A 44 12.34 0.28 -15.83
CA GLU A 44 11.86 1.62 -15.41
C GLU A 44 10.65 2.06 -16.24
N ALA A 45 10.73 1.91 -17.57
CA ALA A 45 9.65 2.23 -18.48
C ALA A 45 8.39 1.40 -18.18
N SER A 46 8.56 0.09 -17.92
CA SER A 46 7.45 -0.80 -17.58
C SER A 46 6.78 -0.42 -16.25
N ILE A 47 7.54 0.05 -15.27
CA ILE A 47 6.99 0.56 -14.01
C ILE A 47 6.21 1.86 -14.25
N CYS A 48 6.79 2.80 -15.00
CA CYS A 48 6.18 4.08 -15.33
C CYS A 48 4.84 3.89 -16.07
N GLU A 49 4.81 3.04 -17.08
CA GLU A 49 3.59 2.68 -17.82
C GLU A 49 2.50 2.12 -16.88
N ALA A 50 2.87 1.17 -16.01
CA ALA A 50 1.93 0.60 -15.05
C ALA A 50 1.41 1.64 -14.03
N TYR A 51 2.22 2.65 -13.67
CA TYR A 51 1.78 3.76 -12.84
C TYR A 51 0.78 4.66 -13.57
N ILE A 52 1.06 5.06 -14.80
CA ILE A 52 0.15 5.88 -15.61
C ILE A 52 -1.23 5.22 -15.75
N VAL A 53 -1.25 3.92 -16.07
CA VAL A 53 -2.51 3.15 -16.18
C VAL A 53 -3.24 3.10 -14.83
N GLU A 54 -2.51 2.92 -13.73
CA GLU A 54 -3.10 2.89 -12.40
C GLU A 54 -3.73 4.24 -12.02
N GLU A 55 -3.04 5.36 -12.26
CA GLU A 55 -3.56 6.70 -11.99
C GLU A 55 -4.78 7.04 -12.85
N ILE A 56 -4.72 6.78 -14.16
CA ILE A 56 -5.86 7.01 -15.06
C ILE A 56 -7.05 6.16 -14.62
N SER A 57 -6.83 4.87 -14.31
CA SER A 57 -7.91 3.99 -13.85
C SER A 57 -8.53 4.50 -12.54
N THR A 58 -7.70 5.02 -11.62
CA THR A 58 -8.12 5.58 -10.34
C THR A 58 -8.94 6.85 -10.56
N PHE A 59 -8.47 7.74 -11.43
CA PHE A 59 -9.16 8.97 -11.80
C PHE A 59 -10.51 8.70 -12.47
N ALA A 60 -10.55 7.77 -13.41
CA ALA A 60 -11.77 7.36 -14.10
C ALA A 60 -12.85 6.83 -13.14
N THR A 61 -12.46 6.23 -11.99
CA THR A 61 -13.44 5.75 -10.99
C THR A 61 -14.35 6.84 -10.43
N HIS A 62 -13.96 8.12 -10.52
CA HIS A 62 -14.79 9.23 -10.06
C HIS A 62 -15.96 9.55 -11.00
N TYR A 63 -15.89 9.13 -12.25
CA TYR A 63 -16.93 9.36 -13.26
C TYR A 63 -17.90 8.18 -13.40
N PHE A 64 -17.57 7.01 -12.83
CA PHE A 64 -18.43 5.85 -12.85
C PHE A 64 -19.35 5.79 -11.63
N GLU A 65 -20.55 5.24 -11.82
CA GLU A 65 -21.53 4.94 -10.77
C GLU A 65 -20.90 4.12 -9.63
N LEU A 66 -21.47 4.24 -8.43
CA LEU A 66 -20.88 3.69 -7.20
C LEU A 66 -20.87 2.15 -7.17
N ASP A 67 -21.83 1.53 -7.85
CA ASP A 67 -21.99 0.09 -7.99
C ASP A 67 -20.95 -0.55 -8.93
N VAL A 68 -20.33 0.26 -9.81
CA VAL A 68 -19.28 -0.21 -10.71
C VAL A 68 -18.04 -0.61 -9.91
N VAL A 69 -17.74 -1.90 -9.96
CA VAL A 69 -16.58 -2.49 -9.30
C VAL A 69 -15.29 -1.96 -9.93
N CYS A 70 -14.55 -1.15 -9.17
CA CYS A 70 -13.25 -0.64 -9.56
C CYS A 70 -12.18 -1.07 -8.57
N LYS A 71 -10.91 -1.12 -9.00
CA LYS A 71 -9.77 -1.48 -8.13
C LYS A 71 -9.73 -0.66 -6.83
N ARG A 72 -10.07 0.64 -6.89
CA ARG A 72 -10.12 1.56 -5.75
C ARG A 72 -11.21 1.21 -4.72
N ARG A 73 -12.35 0.70 -5.19
CA ARG A 73 -13.54 0.39 -4.37
C ARG A 73 -13.56 -1.06 -3.88
N ARG A 74 -12.59 -1.88 -4.25
CA ARG A 74 -12.53 -3.27 -3.78
C ARG A 74 -12.17 -3.28 -2.29
N PRO A 75 -12.97 -3.96 -1.45
CA PRO A 75 -12.67 -4.09 -0.03
C PRO A 75 -11.29 -4.74 0.17
N GLY A 76 -10.59 -4.31 1.22
CA GLY A 76 -9.31 -4.90 1.60
C GLY A 76 -9.47 -6.38 1.98
N ARG A 77 -8.39 -7.18 1.92
CA ARG A 77 -8.44 -8.60 2.34
C ARG A 77 -8.84 -8.82 3.81
N ASN A 78 -8.77 -7.77 4.63
CA ASN A 78 -9.08 -7.79 6.06
C ASN A 78 -10.26 -6.84 6.38
N ASP A 79 -11.07 -6.52 5.38
CA ASP A 79 -12.20 -5.62 5.51
C ASP A 79 -13.45 -6.49 5.69
N ASP A 80 -13.97 -6.57 6.93
CA ASP A 80 -15.08 -7.46 7.32
C ASP A 80 -16.45 -6.99 6.79
N GLY A 81 -16.48 -6.12 5.78
CA GLY A 81 -17.69 -5.72 5.06
C GLY A 81 -18.69 -4.90 5.87
N LEU A 82 -18.26 -4.24 6.95
CA LEU A 82 -19.14 -3.38 7.73
C LEU A 82 -19.12 -1.95 7.18
N ASN A 83 -20.25 -1.56 6.55
CA ASN A 83 -20.72 -0.20 6.15
C ASN A 83 -20.69 0.05 4.61
N ASN A 84 -21.78 0.24 3.86
CA ASN A 84 -23.10 0.82 4.16
C ASN A 84 -24.22 0.31 3.23
N GLU A 85 -25.24 -0.35 3.79
CA GLU A 85 -26.63 -0.07 3.43
C GLU A 85 -27.07 1.13 4.30
N SER A 86 -27.07 2.33 3.75
CA SER A 86 -27.83 3.45 4.30
C SER A 86 -28.00 4.51 3.20
N VAL A 87 -29.22 4.48 2.64
CA VAL A 87 -29.97 5.55 1.94
C VAL A 87 -29.16 6.62 1.22
#